data_AF-A0A5C7PRZ0-F1
#
_entry.id   AF-A0A5C7PRZ0-F1
#
_cell.length_a   1.000
_cell.length_b   1.000
_cell.length_c   1.000
_cell.angle_alpha   90.00
_cell.angle_beta   90.00
_cell.angle_gamma   90.00
#
_symmetry.space_group_name_H-M   'P 1'
#
loop_
_entity.id
_entity.type
_entity.pdbx_description
1 polymer ?
#
loop_
_entity_poly.entity_id
_entity_poly.type
_entity_poly.pdbx_seq_one_letter_code
_entity_poly.pdbx_strand_id
1 'polypeptide(L)'
;VNAEDPWKFTPSPGRITTWHMPGGPGVRVDSHCYTNYFIPPNYDSMIGKIIVHGDTRDQALARMRIALSETVVEGIQTNIPLHRELMVDAKFIEGGTSIHYLEGWMAEHKR
;
A
#
# COMPACT_ATOMS: atom_id res chain seq x y z
N VAL A 1 -1.66 -3.89 -2.15
CA VAL A 1 -2.43 -2.64 -2.28
C VAL A 1 -3.86 -3.02 -2.54
N ASN A 2 -4.75 -2.59 -1.66
CA ASN A 2 -6.18 -2.93 -1.71
C ASN A 2 -7.01 -1.67 -1.90
N ALA A 3 -8.15 -1.82 -2.56
CA ALA A 3 -9.20 -0.83 -2.66
C ALA A 3 -10.04 -0.83 -1.38
N GLU A 4 -9.49 -0.22 -0.32
CA GLU A 4 -10.05 -0.18 1.03
C GLU A 4 -9.82 1.20 1.65
N ASP A 5 -10.70 1.57 2.58
CA ASP A 5 -10.41 2.66 3.50
C ASP A 5 -9.16 2.32 4.34
N PRO A 6 -8.13 3.20 4.38
CA PRO A 6 -6.85 2.88 5.00
C PRO A 6 -6.91 2.66 6.52
N TRP A 7 -7.97 3.12 7.21
CA TRP A 7 -8.07 3.06 8.66
C TRP A 7 -9.23 2.19 9.14
N LYS A 8 -10.27 2.04 8.31
CA LYS A 8 -11.45 1.23 8.62
C LYS A 8 -11.44 -0.12 7.91
N PHE A 9 -10.58 -0.31 6.91
CA PHE A 9 -10.48 -1.51 6.08
C PHE A 9 -11.78 -1.89 5.36
N THR A 10 -12.76 -0.99 5.32
CA THR A 10 -13.99 -1.19 4.56
C THR A 10 -13.66 -1.15 3.07
N PRO A 11 -14.10 -2.13 2.26
CA PRO A 11 -13.87 -2.13 0.82
C PRO A 11 -14.37 -0.85 0.15
N SER A 12 -13.64 -0.38 -0.86
CA SER A 12 -13.93 0.81 -1.67
C SER A 12 -14.02 0.44 -3.16
N PRO A 13 -15.01 -0.38 -3.58
CA PRO A 13 -15.22 -0.70 -4.99
C PRO A 13 -15.57 0.57 -5.77
N GLY A 14 -15.26 0.58 -7.07
CA GLY A 14 -15.49 1.75 -7.90
C GLY A 14 -14.62 1.79 -9.15
N ARG A 15 -14.75 2.90 -9.89
CA ARG A 15 -13.97 3.13 -11.10
C ARG A 15 -12.67 3.82 -10.74
N ILE A 16 -11.55 3.24 -11.16
CA ILE A 16 -10.24 3.89 -11.05
C ILE A 16 -10.19 4.99 -12.12
N THR A 17 -10.15 6.26 -11.72
CA THR A 17 -10.09 7.39 -12.66
C THR A 17 -8.66 7.67 -13.12
N THR A 18 -7.68 7.36 -12.26
CA THR A 18 -6.25 7.51 -12.54
C THR A 18 -5.51 6.32 -11.93
N TRP A 19 -4.66 5.67 -12.72
CA TRP A 19 -3.76 4.60 -12.28
C TRP A 19 -2.33 4.91 -12.73
N HIS A 20 -1.52 5.42 -11.81
CA HIS A 20 -0.09 5.68 -12.05
C HIS A 20 0.74 4.76 -11.15
N MET A 21 1.36 3.75 -11.77
CA MET A 21 2.20 2.79 -11.06
C MET A 21 3.60 3.38 -10.80
N PRO A 22 4.23 3.03 -9.67
CA PRO A 22 5.63 3.37 -9.44
C PRO A 22 6.54 2.53 -10.33
N GLY A 23 7.79 2.97 -10.46
CA GLY A 23 8.81 2.27 -11.24
C GLY A 23 10.22 2.46 -10.71
N GLY A 24 11.20 2.26 -11.59
CA GLY A 24 12.61 2.45 -11.27
C GLY A 24 13.33 1.21 -10.74
N PRO A 25 14.62 1.34 -10.39
CA PRO A 25 15.46 0.20 -10.02
C PRO A 25 14.94 -0.56 -8.81
N GLY A 26 14.70 -1.86 -9.03
CA GLY A 26 14.26 -2.78 -7.98
C GLY A 26 12.83 -2.61 -7.51
N VAL A 27 11.99 -1.91 -8.28
CA VAL A 27 10.53 -1.84 -8.07
C VAL A 27 9.83 -2.64 -9.16
N ARG A 28 8.93 -3.54 -8.77
CA ARG A 28 8.06 -4.32 -9.65
C ARG A 28 6.62 -4.14 -9.21
N VAL A 29 5.71 -4.03 -10.17
CA VAL A 29 4.27 -3.96 -9.92
C VAL A 29 3.56 -5.09 -10.65
N ASP A 30 2.81 -5.89 -9.90
CA ASP A 30 1.89 -6.88 -10.45
C ASP A 30 0.46 -6.38 -10.22
N SER A 31 -0.25 -6.07 -11.29
CA SER A 31 -1.62 -5.57 -11.21
C SER A 31 -2.44 -6.01 -12.41
N HIS A 32 -3.74 -6.20 -12.19
CA HIS A 32 -4.74 -6.37 -13.24
C HIS A 32 -5.49 -5.07 -13.55
N CYS A 33 -5.23 -4.02 -12.77
CA CYS A 33 -5.89 -2.73 -12.87
C CYS A 33 -5.22 -1.83 -13.90
N TYR A 34 -6.02 -0.93 -14.47
CA TYR A 34 -5.60 0.10 -15.40
C TYR A 34 -6.56 1.28 -15.28
N THR A 35 -6.19 2.44 -15.84
CA THR A 35 -7.09 3.61 -15.86
C THR A 35 -8.44 3.24 -16.47
N ASN A 36 -9.52 3.66 -15.83
CA ASN A 36 -10.92 3.37 -16.18
C ASN A 36 -11.39 1.93 -15.90
N TYR A 37 -10.56 1.08 -15.29
CA TYR A 37 -11.00 -0.22 -14.76
C TYR A 37 -12.03 -0.02 -13.64
N PHE A 38 -13.05 -0.88 -13.61
CA PHE A 38 -14.07 -0.89 -12.55
C PHE A 38 -13.82 -2.08 -11.63
N ILE A 39 -13.57 -1.79 -10.35
CA ILE A 39 -13.36 -2.81 -9.32
C ILE A 39 -14.73 -3.33 -8.87
N PRO A 40 -15.05 -4.61 -9.12
CA PRO A 40 -16.31 -5.21 -8.70
C PRO A 40 -16.36 -5.37 -7.17
N PRO A 41 -17.54 -5.25 -6.54
CA PRO A 41 -17.69 -5.41 -5.09
C PRO A 41 -17.71 -6.88 -4.63
N ASN A 42 -17.74 -7.84 -5.56
CA ASN A 42 -18.00 -9.25 -5.28
C ASN A 42 -16.74 -10.09 -5.02
N TYR A 43 -15.55 -9.53 -5.23
CA TYR A 43 -14.27 -10.23 -5.14
C TYR A 43 -13.32 -9.50 -4.19
N ASP A 44 -12.11 -10.05 -4.06
CA ASP A 44 -11.03 -9.47 -3.26
C ASP A 44 -10.78 -8.00 -3.67
N SER A 45 -10.53 -7.16 -2.67
CA SER A 45 -10.22 -5.73 -2.82
C SER A 45 -8.79 -5.50 -3.34
N MET A 46 -7.94 -6.52 -3.44
CA MET A 46 -6.55 -6.38 -3.89
C MET A 46 -6.45 -5.94 -5.36
N ILE A 47 -5.99 -4.70 -5.58
CA ILE A 47 -5.83 -4.11 -6.92
C ILE A 47 -4.42 -4.29 -7.48
N GLY A 48 -3.44 -4.57 -6.62
CA GLY A 48 -2.06 -4.81 -7.08
C GLY A 48 -1.07 -5.07 -5.96
N LYS A 49 0.10 -5.56 -6.36
CA LYS A 49 1.25 -5.83 -5.50
C LYS A 49 2.38 -4.91 -5.93
N ILE A 50 2.87 -4.09 -5.01
CA ILE A 50 4.11 -3.34 -5.18
C ILE A 50 5.18 -4.13 -4.45
N ILE A 51 6.19 -4.58 -5.20
CA ILE A 51 7.23 -5.46 -4.73
C ILE A 51 8.54 -4.72 -4.94
N VAL A 52 9.33 -4.56 -3.88
CA VAL A 52 10.65 -3.94 -3.95
C VAL A 52 11.72 -4.92 -3.50
N HIS A 53 12.88 -4.83 -4.13
CA HIS A 53 14.10 -5.51 -3.66
C HIS A 53 15.18 -4.47 -3.34
N GLY A 54 16.13 -4.82 -2.49
CA GLY A 54 17.37 -4.09 -2.23
C GLY A 54 18.38 -5.05 -1.61
N ASP A 55 19.68 -4.72 -1.67
CA ASP A 55 20.73 -5.60 -1.13
C ASP A 55 20.69 -5.63 0.41
N THR A 56 20.15 -4.57 1.00
CA THR A 56 19.88 -4.47 2.44
C THR A 56 18.42 -4.15 2.68
N ARG A 57 17.96 -4.46 3.90
CA ARG A 57 16.62 -4.11 4.35
C ARG A 57 16.37 -2.60 4.29
N ASP A 58 17.35 -1.78 4.64
CA ASP A 58 17.26 -0.32 4.58
C ASP A 58 17.07 0.18 3.16
N GLN A 59 17.79 -0.40 2.19
CA GLN A 59 17.59 -0.09 0.78
C GLN A 59 16.20 -0.48 0.29
N ALA A 60 15.72 -1.68 0.66
CA ALA A 60 14.38 -2.12 0.30
C ALA A 60 13.30 -1.20 0.91
N LEU A 61 13.43 -0.82 2.17
CA LEU A 61 12.52 0.13 2.82
C LEU A 61 12.55 1.51 2.15
N ALA A 62 13.73 2.02 1.79
CA ALA A 62 13.86 3.29 1.08
C ALA A 62 13.17 3.25 -0.29
N ARG A 63 13.35 2.16 -1.05
CA ARG A 63 12.65 1.94 -2.33
C ARG A 63 11.14 1.82 -2.15
N MET A 64 10.66 1.12 -1.11
CA MET A 64 9.22 1.02 -0.83
C MET A 64 8.60 2.38 -0.52
N ARG A 65 9.28 3.21 0.29
CA ARG A 65 8.80 4.58 0.60
C ARG A 65 8.64 5.42 -0.65
N ILE A 66 9.62 5.38 -1.56
CA ILE A 66 9.56 6.09 -2.84
C ILE A 66 8.42 5.53 -3.70
N ALA A 67 8.37 4.21 -3.89
CA ALA A 67 7.33 3.57 -4.70
C ALA A 67 5.91 3.89 -4.21
N LEU A 68 5.66 3.82 -2.89
CA LEU A 68 4.37 4.21 -2.32
C LEU A 68 4.07 5.72 -2.47
N SER A 69 5.09 6.57 -2.50
CA SER A 69 4.91 8.01 -2.69
C SER A 69 4.60 8.41 -4.14
N GLU A 70 5.10 7.64 -5.11
CA GLU A 70 4.89 7.85 -6.56
C GLU A 70 3.64 7.13 -7.10
N THR A 71 3.08 6.19 -6.32
CA THR A 71 1.85 5.50 -6.69
C THR A 71 0.67 6.46 -6.56
N VAL A 72 -0.04 6.70 -7.68
CA VAL A 72 -1.26 7.51 -7.68
C VAL A 72 -2.44 6.64 -8.09
N VAL A 73 -3.46 6.61 -7.24
CA VAL A 73 -4.73 5.91 -7.46
C VAL A 73 -5.84 6.88 -7.13
N GLU A 74 -6.72 7.17 -8.09
CA GLU A 74 -7.86 8.07 -7.90
C GLU A 74 -9.17 7.36 -8.26
N GLY A 75 -10.28 7.88 -7.73
CA GLY A 75 -11.64 7.34 -7.92
C GLY A 75 -12.07 6.30 -6.88
N ILE A 76 -11.13 5.78 -6.09
CA ILE A 76 -11.36 4.86 -4.98
C ILE A 76 -10.42 5.18 -3.81
N GLN A 77 -10.73 4.71 -2.61
CA GLN A 77 -9.77 4.67 -1.51
C GLN A 77 -8.83 3.48 -1.64
N THR A 78 -7.61 3.62 -1.11
CA THR A 78 -6.67 2.51 -0.97
C THR A 78 -6.01 2.50 0.39
N ASN A 79 -5.42 1.37 0.76
CA ASN A 79 -4.59 1.24 1.96
C ASN A 79 -3.15 1.80 1.83
N ILE A 80 -2.82 2.48 0.72
CA ILE A 80 -1.51 3.14 0.52
C ILE A 80 -1.17 4.14 1.64
N PRO A 81 -2.09 5.01 2.11
CA PRO A 81 -1.80 5.94 3.20
C PRO A 81 -1.35 5.23 4.48
N LEU A 82 -2.02 4.13 4.87
CA LEU A 82 -1.59 3.30 6.00
C LEU A 82 -0.19 2.73 5.76
N HIS A 83 0.06 2.15 4.59
CA HIS A 83 1.38 1.60 4.27
C HIS A 83 2.49 2.66 4.35
N ARG A 84 2.23 3.91 3.96
CA ARG A 84 3.21 5.01 4.05
C ARG A 84 3.59 5.33 5.50
N GLU A 85 2.61 5.35 6.41
CA GLU A 85 2.88 5.56 7.85
C GLU A 85 3.68 4.39 8.44
N LEU A 86 3.31 3.14 8.11
CA LEU A 86 4.03 1.96 8.59
C LEU A 86 5.49 1.91 8.11
N MET A 87 5.78 2.42 6.91
CA MET A 87 7.15 2.43 6.35
C MET A 87 8.10 3.45 7.01
N VAL A 88 7.58 4.35 7.85
CA VAL A 88 8.36 5.33 8.62
C VAL A 88 8.31 5.06 10.13
N ASP A 89 7.54 4.07 10.57
CA ASP A 89 7.48 3.67 11.98
C ASP A 89 8.78 3.01 12.44
N ALA A 90 9.33 3.49 13.55
CA ALA A 90 10.62 3.02 14.06
C ALA A 90 10.62 1.54 14.45
N LYS A 91 9.53 1.03 15.05
CA LYS A 91 9.41 -0.38 15.44
C LYS A 91 9.34 -1.27 14.19
N PHE A 92 8.63 -0.82 13.13
CA PHE A 92 8.66 -1.52 11.85
C PHE A 92 10.07 -1.49 11.25
N ILE A 93 10.76 -0.35 11.26
CA ILE A 93 12.13 -0.22 10.72
C ILE A 93 13.13 -1.07 11.51
N GLU A 94 12.94 -1.36 12.79
CA GLU A 94 13.83 -2.25 13.54
C GLU A 94 13.68 -3.73 13.15
N GLY A 95 12.50 -4.14 12.65
CA GLY A 95 12.24 -5.49 12.13
C GLY A 95 11.78 -6.53 13.16
N GLY A 96 11.72 -6.17 14.45
CA GLY A 96 11.26 -7.03 15.55
C GLY A 96 9.74 -7.02 15.79
N THR A 97 8.92 -6.98 14.76
CA THR A 97 7.46 -6.82 14.89
C THR A 97 6.75 -8.15 15.20
N SER A 98 5.80 -8.13 16.14
CA SER A 98 4.91 -9.27 16.42
C SER A 98 3.71 -9.31 15.47
N ILE A 99 2.93 -10.41 15.48
CA ILE A 99 1.67 -10.48 14.71
C ILE A 99 0.60 -9.49 15.19
N HIS A 100 0.74 -8.96 16.41
CA HIS A 100 -0.15 -7.95 17.00
C HIS A 100 0.34 -6.51 16.76
N TYR A 101 1.44 -6.34 16.03
CA TYR A 101 2.06 -5.04 15.80
C TYR A 101 1.07 -4.02 15.21
N LEU A 102 0.34 -4.39 14.15
CA LEU A 102 -0.59 -3.48 13.48
C LEU A 102 -1.74 -3.05 14.40
N GLU A 103 -2.31 -3.99 15.14
CA GLU A 103 -3.41 -3.72 16.10
C GLU A 103 -2.95 -2.73 17.18
N GLY A 104 -1.78 -2.97 17.77
CA GLY A 104 -1.19 -2.06 18.76
C GLY A 104 -0.87 -0.68 18.17
N TRP A 105 -0.25 -0.65 17.00
CA TRP A 105 0.09 0.59 16.30
C TRP A 105 -1.17 1.43 16.02
N MET A 106 -2.25 0.80 15.54
CA MET A 106 -3.53 1.48 15.29
C MET A 106 -4.20 2.00 16.56
N ALA A 107 -4.12 1.26 17.67
CA ALA A 107 -4.66 1.70 18.96
C ALA A 107 -3.96 2.97 19.47
N GLU A 108 -2.65 3.11 19.20
CA GLU A 108 -1.84 4.28 19.53
C GLU A 108 -2.12 5.48 18.59
N HIS A 109 -2.59 5.23 17.35
CA HIS A 109 -2.75 6.23 16.29
C HIS A 109 -4.20 6.42 15.82
N LYS A 110 -5.16 6.46 16.76
CA LYS A 110 -6.59 6.63 16.43
C LYS A 110 -6.83 7.88 15.58
N ARG A 111 -7.47 7.69 14.42
CA ARG A 111 -7.95 8.74 13.51
C ARG A 111 -9.47 8.74 13.44
#